data_AF-A0A973NQW4-F1
#
_entry.id   AF-A0A973NQW4-F1
#
_cell.length_a   1.000
_cell.length_b   1.000
_cell.length_c   1.000
_cell.angle_alpha   90.00
_cell.angle_beta   90.00
_cell.angle_gamma   90.00
#
_symmetry.space_group_name_H-M   'P 1'
#
loop_
_entity.id
_entity.type
_entity.pdbx_description
1 polymer ?
#
loop_
_entity_poly.entity_id
_entity_poly.type
_entity_poly.pdbx_seq_one_letter_code
_entity_poly.pdbx_strand_id
1 'polypeptide(L)'
;MRKLIFAAALAAATTTPALAQVGNSQGLVAVTIQNVDILKNFLNDTQLAALNNVSVPITVQAPISVAANVCDLSVAVLAGQRKENSPATCDAKSGSAALADIVNRQKLKQNK
;
A
#
# COMPACT_ATOMS: atom_id res chain seq x y z
N MET A 1 -31.75 -45.43 33.68
CA MET A 1 -33.11 -45.06 33.25
C MET A 1 -33.34 -43.58 33.46
N ARG A 2 -33.35 -42.79 32.37
CA ARG A 2 -34.34 -41.74 32.04
C ARG A 2 -33.82 -40.98 30.82
N LYS A 3 -34.28 -41.46 29.66
CA LYS A 3 -34.39 -40.69 28.43
C LYS A 3 -35.35 -39.54 28.70
N LEU A 4 -35.01 -38.31 28.31
CA LEU A 4 -35.99 -37.33 27.80
C LEU A 4 -35.32 -36.38 26.79
N ILE A 5 -35.91 -36.42 25.61
CA ILE A 5 -35.70 -35.62 24.40
C ILE A 5 -36.30 -34.23 24.65
N PHE A 6 -35.64 -33.14 24.26
CA PHE A 6 -36.33 -31.94 23.75
C PHE A 6 -35.41 -31.16 22.79
N ALA A 7 -35.80 -31.18 21.52
CA ALA A 7 -35.33 -30.24 20.52
C ALA A 7 -35.95 -28.86 20.80
N ALA A 8 -35.13 -27.82 20.77
CA ALA A 8 -35.58 -26.44 20.63
C ALA A 8 -34.64 -25.75 19.64
N ALA A 9 -35.12 -25.67 18.39
CA ALA A 9 -34.57 -24.78 17.39
C ALA A 9 -34.79 -23.33 17.87
N LEU A 10 -33.72 -22.66 18.24
CA LEU A 10 -33.68 -21.21 18.40
C LEU A 10 -32.71 -20.69 17.35
N ALA A 11 -33.27 -20.10 16.30
CA ALA A 11 -32.55 -19.31 15.32
C ALA A 11 -31.86 -18.16 16.05
N ALA A 12 -30.59 -18.33 16.38
CA ALA A 12 -29.73 -17.24 16.82
C ALA A 12 -29.44 -16.38 15.59
N ALA A 13 -30.13 -15.25 15.48
CA ALA A 13 -29.75 -14.17 14.59
C ALA A 13 -28.29 -13.80 14.90
N THR A 14 -27.38 -14.22 14.03
CA THR A 14 -25.97 -13.83 14.08
C THR A 14 -25.88 -12.37 13.67
N THR A 15 -26.15 -11.44 14.59
CA THR A 15 -25.73 -10.05 14.43
C THR A 15 -24.21 -10.03 14.62
N THR A 16 -23.48 -10.45 13.59
CA THR A 16 -22.07 -10.16 13.50
C THR A 16 -21.95 -8.64 13.49
N PRO A 17 -21.12 -8.04 14.36
CA PRO A 17 -20.78 -6.64 14.20
C PRO A 17 -20.12 -6.50 12.83
N ALA A 18 -20.81 -5.84 11.90
CA ALA A 18 -20.16 -5.29 10.74
C ALA A 18 -19.13 -4.30 11.29
N LEU A 19 -17.86 -4.71 11.30
CA LEU A 19 -16.76 -3.78 11.42
C LEU A 19 -16.89 -2.85 10.22
N ALA A 20 -17.57 -1.72 10.42
CA ALA A 20 -17.40 -0.52 9.62
C ALA A 20 -15.96 -0.08 9.86
N GLN A 21 -15.05 -0.78 9.19
CA GLN A 21 -13.67 -0.39 8.99
C GLN A 21 -13.74 1.03 8.42
N VAL A 22 -13.45 2.00 9.28
CA VAL A 22 -13.19 3.40 8.93
C VAL A 22 -12.00 3.35 7.98
N GLY A 23 -12.30 3.17 6.70
CA GLY A 23 -11.32 3.00 5.64
C GLY A 23 -10.67 4.34 5.40
N ASN A 24 -9.54 4.58 6.05
CA ASN A 24 -8.63 5.64 5.68
C ASN A 24 -8.17 5.37 4.23
N SER A 25 -8.89 5.96 3.26
CA SER A 25 -8.67 5.96 1.81
C SER A 25 -7.66 4.90 1.33
N GLN A 26 -8.13 3.64 1.35
CA GLN A 26 -7.38 2.43 1.03
C GLN A 26 -7.08 2.33 -0.48
N GLY A 27 -6.24 3.23 -0.98
CA GLY A 27 -5.68 3.14 -2.33
C GLY A 27 -4.18 3.01 -2.24
N LEU A 28 -3.66 1.78 -2.26
CA LEU A 28 -2.25 1.58 -2.58
C LEU A 28 -2.08 1.82 -4.09
N VAL A 29 -1.09 2.64 -4.42
CA VAL A 29 -0.70 2.99 -5.78
C VAL A 29 0.68 2.40 -6.01
N ALA A 30 0.86 1.78 -7.17
CA ALA A 30 2.16 1.27 -7.57
C ALA A 30 3.01 2.46 -8.05
N VAL A 31 3.95 2.89 -7.22
CA VAL A 31 4.90 3.95 -7.53
C VAL A 31 6.16 3.30 -8.10
N THR A 32 6.47 3.66 -9.34
CA THR A 32 7.67 3.24 -10.05
C THR A 32 8.75 4.29 -9.87
N ILE A 33 9.91 3.87 -9.39
CA ILE A 33 11.08 4.70 -9.22
C ILE A 33 12.04 4.34 -10.33
N GLN A 34 12.13 5.21 -11.33
CA GLN A 34 13.03 5.06 -12.49
C GLN A 34 14.43 5.58 -12.19
N ASN A 35 14.53 6.53 -11.26
CA ASN A 35 15.78 7.14 -10.86
C ASN A 35 15.82 7.18 -9.33
N VAL A 36 16.82 6.52 -8.74
CA VAL A 36 16.98 6.45 -7.27
C VAL A 36 17.64 7.70 -6.70
N ASP A 37 18.23 8.57 -7.53
CA ASP A 37 18.82 9.85 -7.10
C ASP A 37 17.77 10.80 -6.52
N ILE A 38 16.49 10.66 -6.91
CA ILE A 38 15.39 11.41 -6.28
C ILE A 38 15.30 11.14 -4.77
N LEU A 39 15.77 9.97 -4.32
CA LEU A 39 15.78 9.55 -2.92
C LEU A 39 17.10 9.86 -2.20
N LYS A 40 18.13 10.36 -2.88
CA LYS A 40 19.47 10.61 -2.30
C LYS A 40 19.45 11.62 -1.14
N ASN A 41 18.47 12.53 -1.12
CA ASN A 41 18.34 13.53 -0.06
C ASN A 41 17.60 12.96 1.18
N PHE A 42 17.04 11.77 1.08
CA PHE A 42 16.23 11.12 2.12
C PHE A 42 16.84 9.79 2.62
N LEU A 43 17.66 9.15 1.79
CA LEU A 43 18.34 7.89 2.08
C LEU A 43 19.85 8.11 2.20
N ASN A 44 20.48 7.35 3.09
CA ASN A 44 21.95 7.28 3.19
C ASN A 44 22.55 6.52 2.00
N ASP A 45 23.83 6.76 1.71
CA ASP A 45 24.57 6.15 0.59
C ASP A 45 24.46 4.62 0.55
N THR A 46 24.50 3.97 1.73
CA THR A 46 24.36 2.51 1.84
C THR A 46 22.98 2.00 1.39
N GLN A 47 21.91 2.73 1.72
CA GLN A 47 20.55 2.37 1.31
C GLN A 47 20.37 2.61 -0.20
N LEU A 48 20.95 3.71 -0.70
CA LEU A 48 20.92 4.03 -2.12
C LEU A 48 21.68 2.99 -2.95
N ALA A 49 22.85 2.54 -2.48
CA ALA A 49 23.62 1.47 -3.09
C ALA A 49 22.86 0.13 -3.08
N ALA A 50 22.18 -0.19 -1.97
CA ALA A 50 21.36 -1.39 -1.88
C ALA A 50 20.15 -1.34 -2.85
N LEU A 51 19.52 -0.18 -3.03
CA LEU A 51 18.46 -0.01 -4.03
C LEU A 51 18.99 -0.12 -5.46
N ASN A 52 20.16 0.44 -5.74
CA ASN A 52 20.83 0.24 -7.04
C ASN A 52 21.13 -1.24 -7.31
N ASN A 53 21.44 -2.02 -6.26
CA ASN A 53 21.68 -3.45 -6.38
C ASN A 53 20.40 -4.25 -6.69
N VAL A 54 19.22 -3.76 -6.28
CA VAL A 54 17.91 -4.42 -6.45
C VAL A 54 17.35 -4.33 -7.89
N SER A 55 18.08 -3.68 -8.81
CA SER A 55 17.71 -3.46 -10.21
C SER A 55 16.57 -2.44 -10.37
N VAL A 56 16.87 -1.37 -11.11
CA VAL A 56 15.94 -0.27 -11.43
C VAL A 56 15.29 -0.57 -12.79
N PRO A 57 13.97 -0.39 -12.99
CA PRO A 57 13.02 0.37 -12.15
C PRO A 57 12.46 -0.41 -10.95
N ILE A 58 12.31 0.29 -9.83
CA ILE A 58 11.78 -0.28 -8.58
C ILE A 58 10.31 0.11 -8.43
N THR A 59 9.43 -0.88 -8.36
CA THR A 59 8.01 -0.66 -8.06
C THR A 59 7.72 -0.94 -6.58
N VAL A 60 7.09 0.04 -5.92
CA VAL A 60 6.67 -0.04 -4.52
C VAL A 60 5.21 0.37 -4.36
N GLN A 61 4.55 -0.14 -3.33
CA GLN A 61 3.16 0.20 -3.04
C GLN A 61 3.11 1.33 -2.01
N ALA A 62 2.70 2.52 -2.44
CA ALA A 62 2.58 3.69 -1.57
C ALA A 62 1.11 4.14 -1.44
N PRO A 63 0.71 4.75 -0.31
CA PRO A 63 -0.60 5.34 -0.18
C PRO A 63 -0.85 6.41 -1.25
N ILE A 64 -2.07 6.50 -1.77
CA ILE A 64 -2.43 7.45 -2.84
C ILE A 64 -2.05 8.90 -2.52
N SER A 65 -2.13 9.33 -1.26
CA SER A 65 -1.74 10.68 -0.84
C SER A 65 -0.24 10.91 -0.96
N VAL A 66 0.57 9.91 -0.61
CA VAL A 66 2.03 9.98 -0.74
C VAL A 66 2.42 9.91 -2.21
N ALA A 67 1.81 8.99 -2.96
CA ALA A 67 1.98 8.85 -4.39
C ALA A 67 1.68 10.19 -5.09
N ALA A 68 0.48 10.74 -4.97
CA ALA A 68 0.10 12.03 -5.56
C ALA A 68 1.16 13.13 -5.36
N ASN A 69 1.71 13.24 -4.15
CA ASN A 69 2.76 14.21 -3.83
C ASN A 69 4.11 13.94 -4.54
N VAL A 70 4.53 12.68 -4.69
CA VAL A 70 5.82 12.33 -5.35
C VAL A 70 5.73 12.25 -6.87
N CYS A 71 4.55 11.94 -7.40
CA CYS A 71 4.30 11.88 -8.84
C CYS A 71 3.96 13.25 -9.43
N ASP A 72 3.72 14.26 -8.58
CA ASP A 72 3.15 15.56 -8.96
C ASP A 72 1.82 15.39 -9.72
N LEU A 73 0.96 14.47 -9.24
CA LEU A 73 -0.33 14.15 -9.82
C LEU A 73 -1.45 14.39 -8.81
N SER A 74 -2.63 14.80 -9.28
CA SER A 74 -3.78 14.90 -8.40
C SER A 74 -4.27 13.51 -7.97
N VAL A 75 -4.61 13.37 -6.68
CA VAL A 75 -5.25 12.17 -6.10
C VAL A 75 -6.46 11.73 -6.93
N ALA A 76 -7.22 12.68 -7.48
CA ALA A 76 -8.37 12.41 -8.35
C ALA A 76 -8.01 11.66 -9.64
N VAL A 77 -6.84 11.91 -10.23
CA VAL A 77 -6.36 11.20 -11.43
C VAL A 77 -6.02 9.76 -11.09
N LEU A 78 -5.27 9.53 -10.00
CA LEU A 78 -4.92 8.19 -9.52
C LEU A 78 -6.17 7.40 -9.10
N ALA A 79 -7.13 8.07 -8.44
CA ALA A 79 -8.41 7.47 -8.06
C ALA A 79 -9.27 7.14 -9.28
N GLY A 80 -9.25 7.98 -10.33
CA GLY A 80 -9.90 7.71 -11.61
C GLY A 80 -9.32 6.48 -12.30
N GLN A 81 -7.99 6.37 -12.40
CA GLN A 81 -7.31 5.21 -12.99
C GLN A 81 -7.66 3.90 -12.27
N ARG A 82 -7.79 3.92 -10.94
CA ARG A 82 -8.24 2.74 -10.19
C ARG A 82 -9.69 2.33 -10.46
N LYS A 83 -10.56 3.27 -10.84
CA LYS A 83 -11.97 2.98 -11.16
C LYS A 83 -12.10 2.30 -12.52
N GLU A 84 -11.19 2.59 -13.45
CA GLU A 84 -11.11 1.97 -14.78
C GLU A 84 -10.55 0.53 -14.76
N ASN A 85 -10.60 -0.14 -13.60
CA ASN A 85 -10.10 -1.51 -13.37
C ASN A 85 -8.61 -1.72 -13.71
N SER A 86 -7.85 -0.62 -13.84
CA SER A 86 -6.41 -0.64 -14.02
C SER A 86 -5.69 -0.36 -12.70
N PRO A 87 -4.55 -1.02 -12.40
CA PRO A 87 -3.72 -0.64 -11.28
C PRO A 87 -3.26 0.81 -11.51
N ALA A 88 -3.58 1.72 -10.59
CA ALA A 88 -3.02 3.06 -10.64
C ALA A 88 -1.52 2.94 -10.46
N THR A 89 -0.79 3.26 -11.52
CA THR A 89 0.65 3.36 -11.52
C THR A 89 1.04 4.82 -11.61
N CYS A 90 2.15 5.17 -10.98
CA CYS A 90 2.75 6.47 -11.18
C CYS A 90 4.26 6.33 -11.26
N ASP A 91 4.89 7.26 -11.97
CA ASP A 91 6.33 7.42 -11.93
C ASP A 91 6.70 8.51 -10.92
N ALA A 92 7.56 8.17 -9.97
CA ALA A 92 8.07 9.12 -8.99
C ALA A 92 8.95 10.17 -9.69
N LYS A 93 8.46 11.40 -9.76
CA LYS A 93 9.21 12.56 -10.27
C LYS A 93 10.08 13.21 -9.19
N SER A 94 9.63 13.10 -7.93
CA SER A 94 10.32 13.67 -6.78
C SER A 94 10.42 12.65 -5.65
N GLY A 95 11.48 12.74 -4.86
CA GLY A 95 11.60 11.96 -3.63
C GLY A 95 10.81 12.58 -2.50
N SER A 96 10.38 11.74 -1.56
CA SER A 96 9.91 12.21 -0.25
C SER A 96 10.42 11.28 0.84
N ALA A 97 10.50 11.79 2.07
CA ALA A 97 10.86 10.97 3.23
C ALA A 97 9.90 9.77 3.39
N ALA A 98 8.61 9.97 3.12
CA ALA A 98 7.61 8.91 3.15
C ALA A 98 7.86 7.85 2.08
N LEU A 99 8.14 8.25 0.83
CA LEU A 99 8.48 7.30 -0.24
C LEU A 99 9.78 6.55 0.07
N ALA A 100 10.81 7.25 0.51
CA ALA A 100 12.10 6.67 0.90
C ALA A 100 11.94 5.61 2.01
N ASP A 101 11.15 5.90 3.05
CA ASP A 101 10.86 4.96 4.13
C ASP A 101 10.06 3.74 3.62
N ILE A 102 9.06 3.94 2.76
CA ILE A 102 8.30 2.85 2.14
C ILE A 102 9.22 1.95 1.33
N VAL A 103 10.09 2.53 0.51
CA VAL A 103 11.06 1.80 -0.33
C VAL A 103 12.04 1.01 0.54
N ASN A 104 12.61 1.64 1.57
CA ASN A 104 13.49 0.97 2.51
C ASN A 104 12.79 -0.20 3.21
N ARG A 105 11.54 -0.02 3.65
CA ARG A 105 10.76 -1.10 4.28
C ARG A 105 10.44 -2.22 3.31
N GLN A 106 10.02 -1.91 2.09
CA GLN A 106 9.53 -2.89 1.11
C GLN A 106 10.66 -3.63 0.38
N LYS A 107 11.80 -3.00 0.13
CA LYS A 107 12.88 -3.59 -0.67
C LYS A 107 14.10 -3.96 0.16
N LEU A 108 14.41 -3.20 1.22
CA LEU A 108 15.59 -3.45 2.05
C LEU A 108 15.26 -4.26 3.31
N LYS A 109 14.13 -4.00 3.98
CA LYS A 109 13.72 -4.77 5.17
C LYS A 109 12.95 -6.06 4.88
N GLN A 110 12.28 -6.19 3.73
CA GLN A 110 11.57 -7.44 3.41
C GLN A 110 12.45 -8.52 2.78
N ASN A 111 13.72 -8.20 2.48
CA ASN A 111 14.68 -9.14 1.90
C ASN A 111 15.60 -9.77 2.97
N LYS A 112 15.17 -9.81 4.23
CA LYS A 112 15.91 -10.32 5.39
C LYS A 112 15.01 -11.24 6.19
#